data_AF-A0A3L7NVV0-F1
#
_entry.id   AF-A0A3L7NVV0-F1
#
_cell.length_a   1.000
_cell.length_b   1.000
_cell.length_c   1.000
_cell.angle_alpha   90.00
_cell.angle_beta   90.00
_cell.angle_gamma   90.00
#
_symmetry.space_group_name_H-M   'P 1'
#
loop_
_entity.id
_entity.type
_entity.pdbx_description
1 polymer ?
#
loop_
_entity_poly.entity_id
_entity_poly.type
_entity_poly.pdbx_seq_one_letter_code
_entity_poly.pdbx_strand_id
1 'polypeptide(L)' 'MPISFKGETFYVCCSGCRDAFNENPEKYIKEFKAKKK' A
#
# COMPACT_ATOMS: atom_id res chain seq x y z
N MET A 1 -2.97 10.30 2.71
CA MET A 1 -2.90 10.46 1.24
C MET A 1 -3.26 9.13 0.60
N PRO A 2 -4.24 9.09 -0.31
CA PRO A 2 -4.57 7.86 -1.02
C PRO A 2 -3.50 7.57 -2.09
N ILE A 3 -3.01 6.33 -2.14
CA ILE A 3 -2.12 5.80 -3.17
C ILE A 3 -2.94 4.82 -4.00
N SER A 4 -3.08 5.06 -5.29
CA SER A 4 -3.73 4.15 -6.22
C SER A 4 -2.70 3.18 -6.80
N PHE A 5 -2.91 1.87 -6.62
CA PHE A 5 -2.03 0.84 -7.17
C PHE A 5 -2.81 -0.41 -7.57
N LYS A 6 -2.60 -0.89 -8.82
CA LYS A 6 -3.31 -2.05 -9.41
C LYS A 6 -4.85 -1.96 -9.26
N GLY A 7 -5.41 -0.76 -9.29
CA GLY A 7 -6.86 -0.53 -9.14
C GLY A 7 -7.38 -0.54 -7.69
N GLU A 8 -6.50 -0.68 -6.70
CA GLU A 8 -6.83 -0.53 -5.27
C GLU A 8 -6.29 0.78 -4.71
N THR A 9 -7.06 1.42 -3.83
CA THR A 9 -6.68 2.68 -3.18
C THR A 9 -6.22 2.39 -1.74
N PHE A 10 -4.94 2.63 -1.48
CA PHE A 10 -4.30 2.46 -0.18
C PHE A 10 -4.20 3.79 0.56
N TYR A 11 -4.67 3.84 1.79
CA TYR A 11 -4.54 5.04 2.62
C TYR A 11 -3.29 4.95 3.48
N VAL A 12 -2.33 5.83 3.21
CA VAL A 12 -1.15 5.99 4.06
C VAL A 12 -1.24 7.25 4.91
N CYS A 13 -0.75 7.16 6.14
CA CYS A 13 -0.69 8.27 7.09
C CYS A 13 0.46 9.25 6.82
N CYS A 14 1.53 8.76 6.18
CA CYS A 14 2.86 9.31 6.34
C CYS A 14 3.69 9.08 5.06
N SER A 15 4.64 9.98 4.74
CA SER A 15 5.54 9.80 3.59
C SER A 15 6.39 8.54 3.70
N GLY A 16 6.80 8.14 4.90
CA GLY A 16 7.54 6.88 5.11
C GLY A 16 6.74 5.64 4.71
N CYS A 17 5.42 5.63 4.93
CA CYS A 17 4.57 4.53 4.46
C CYS A 17 4.44 4.53 2.93
N ARG A 18 4.49 5.70 2.29
CA ARG A 18 4.51 5.81 0.83
C ARG A 18 5.83 5.32 0.24
N ASP A 19 6.96 5.68 0.83
CA ASP A 19 8.28 5.23 0.39
C ASP A 19 8.44 3.71 0.53
N ALA A 20 8.08 3.16 1.68
CA ALA A 20 8.07 1.72 1.90
C ALA A 20 7.16 0.99 0.89
N PHE A 21 5.99 1.58 0.60
CA PHE A 21 5.09 1.08 -0.43
C PHE A 21 5.70 1.19 -1.84
N ASN A 22 6.43 2.24 -2.16
CA ASN A 22 7.11 2.38 -3.46
C ASN A 22 8.28 1.42 -3.62
N GLU A 23 9.00 1.14 -2.53
CA GLU A 23 10.15 0.24 -2.54
C GLU A 23 9.71 -1.22 -2.73
N ASN A 24 8.61 -1.63 -2.09
CA ASN A 24 8.11 -3.01 -2.15
C ASN A 24 6.57 -3.10 -2.24
N PRO A 25 5.94 -2.52 -3.28
CA PRO A 25 4.50 -2.40 -3.36
C PRO A 25 3.81 -3.76 -3.33
N GLU A 26 4.36 -4.75 -4.02
CA GLU A 26 3.76 -6.09 -4.12
C GLU A 26 3.69 -6.80 -2.76
N LYS A 27 4.70 -6.63 -1.89
CA LYS A 27 4.71 -7.19 -0.55
C LYS A 27 3.64 -6.53 0.32
N TYR A 28 3.60 -5.19 0.31
CA TYR A 28 2.64 -4.42 1.08
C TYR A 28 1.20 -4.69 0.62
N ILE A 29 0.94 -4.77 -0.68
CA ILE A 29 -0.37 -5.09 -1.24
C ILE A 29 -0.79 -6.50 -0.86
N LYS A 30 0.11 -7.48 -0.94
CA LYS A 30 -0.18 -8.87 -0.58
C LYS A 30 -0.57 -8.99 0.90
N GLU A 31 0.16 -8.31 1.79
CA GLU A 31 -0.18 -8.21 3.22
C GLU A 31 -1.50 -7.48 3.47
N PHE A 32 -1.71 -6.34 2.80
CA PHE A 32 -2.95 -5.56 2.93
C PHE A 32 -4.17 -6.35 2.46
N LYS A 33 -4.04 -7.07 1.34
CA LYS A 33 -5.09 -7.88 0.74
C LYS A 33 -5.33 -9.17 1.55
N ALA A 34 -4.28 -9.74 2.14
CA ALA A 34 -4.38 -10.88 3.06
C ALA A 34 -5.10 -10.51 4.36
N LYS A 35 -4.89 -9.30 4.90
CA LYS A 35 -5.58 -8.81 6.11
C LYS A 35 -7.02 -8.34 5.88
N LYS A 36 -7.44 -8.16 4.62
CA LYS A 36 -8.79 -7.70 4.26
C LYS A 36 -9.78 -8.86 4.01
N LYS A 37 -9.35 -10.11 4.21
CA LYS A 37 -10.21 -11.31 4.17
C LYS A 37 -10.58 -11.72 5.60
#